data_AF-A0A2V6REQ5-F1
#
_entry.id   AF-A0A2V6REQ5-F1
#
_cell.length_a   1.000
_cell.length_b   1.000
_cell.length_c   1.000
_cell.angle_alpha   90.00
_cell.angle_beta   90.00
_cell.angle_gamma   90.00
#
_symmetry.space_group_name_H-M   'P 1'
#
loop_
_entity.id
_entity.type
_entity.pdbx_description
1 polymer ?
#
loop_
_entity_poly.entity_id
_entity_poly.type
_entity_poly.pdbx_seq_one_letter_code
_entity_poly.pdbx_strand_id
1 'polypeptide(L)'
;YAQIILAEDRPLNGGTGHTVAFDWDRYDVADPGRDVARFTIQLRRLARGRLGSLRALDGPGDAFQRTYVAARGPECVANLAFYQAAICLQFGEYLARRQTRHLEKIVAMLDEGLRILAQGAD
;
A
#
# COMPACT_ATOMS: atom_id res chain seq x y z
N TYR A 1 -8.80 3.20 7.86
CA TYR A 1 -7.33 3.38 7.97
C TYR A 1 -6.86 2.09 8.64
N ALA A 2 -6.41 1.08 7.89
CA ALA A 2 -6.04 -0.20 8.50
C ALA A 2 -4.85 0.01 9.45
N GLN A 3 -5.04 -0.29 10.74
CA GLN A 3 -3.98 -0.37 11.72
C GLN A 3 -3.57 -1.84 11.85
N ILE A 4 -2.27 -2.11 11.74
CA ILE A 4 -1.70 -3.42 12.03
C ILE A 4 -1.15 -3.34 13.45
N ILE A 5 -1.69 -4.13 14.37
CA ILE A 5 -1.12 -4.31 15.71
C ILE A 5 -0.19 -5.52 15.64
N LEU A 6 1.09 -5.31 15.89
CA LEU A 6 2.01 -6.39 16.24
C LEU A 6 1.80 -6.65 17.74
N ALA A 7 1.23 -7.80 18.08
CA ALA A 7 1.10 -8.19 19.48
C ALA A 7 2.48 -8.64 19.99
N GLU A 8 3.14 -7.81 20.80
CA GLU A 8 4.52 -8.09 21.23
C GLU A 8 4.65 -9.11 22.36
N ASP A 9 3.58 -9.52 23.08
CA ASP A 9 3.82 -10.24 24.34
C ASP A 9 3.16 -11.60 24.56
N ARG A 10 2.39 -12.20 23.63
CA ARG A 10 2.05 -13.63 23.74
C ARG A 10 1.75 -14.29 22.37
N PRO A 11 2.34 -15.47 22.08
CA PRO A 11 1.98 -16.22 20.88
C PRO A 11 0.60 -16.81 21.11
N LEU A 12 -0.38 -16.47 20.27
CA LEU A 12 -1.68 -17.11 20.37
C LEU A 12 -1.58 -18.62 20.09
N ASN A 13 -0.54 -19.14 19.40
CA ASN A 13 -0.38 -20.58 19.10
C ASN A 13 1.07 -21.06 18.88
N GLY A 14 2.01 -20.86 19.82
CA GLY A 14 3.23 -21.70 19.93
C GLY A 14 4.20 -21.83 18.72
N GLY A 15 4.13 -20.91 17.74
CA GLY A 15 5.00 -20.84 16.56
C GLY A 15 4.85 -19.46 15.88
N THR A 16 5.74 -19.14 14.93
CA THR A 16 5.82 -17.92 14.09
C THR A 16 4.69 -16.89 14.26
N GLY A 17 5.04 -15.64 14.65
CA GLY A 17 4.08 -14.57 14.93
C GLY A 17 3.01 -14.37 13.86
N HIS A 18 1.76 -14.17 14.28
CA HIS A 18 0.62 -13.93 13.41
C HIS A 18 0.24 -12.45 13.39
N THR A 19 -0.09 -11.94 12.20
CA THR A 19 -0.65 -10.60 12.02
C THR A 19 -2.17 -10.68 11.91
N VAL A 20 -2.89 -9.89 12.72
CA VAL A 20 -4.35 -9.77 12.66
C VAL A 20 -4.73 -8.42 12.06
N ALA A 21 -5.58 -8.43 11.03
CA ALA A 21 -6.12 -7.22 10.39
C ALA A 21 -7.57 -6.95 10.84
N PHE A 22 -7.85 -5.72 11.26
CA PHE A 22 -9.17 -5.20 11.63
C PHE A 22 -9.46 -3.89 10.88
N ASP A 23 -10.57 -3.20 11.18
CA ASP A 23 -11.09 -2.05 10.42
C ASP A 23 -11.63 -2.43 9.04
N TRP A 24 -12.71 -3.21 9.03
CA TRP A 24 -13.35 -3.77 7.83
C TRP A 24 -14.43 -2.85 7.24
N ASP A 25 -14.44 -1.55 7.61
CA ASP A 25 -15.42 -0.56 7.14
C ASP A 25 -15.40 -0.32 5.63
N ARG A 26 -14.27 -0.65 4.98
CA ARG A 26 -14.04 -0.56 3.53
C ARG A 26 -13.76 -1.92 2.88
N TYR A 27 -14.09 -3.01 3.55
CA TYR A 27 -14.00 -4.34 2.96
C TYR A 27 -15.03 -4.49 1.83
N ASP A 28 -14.59 -5.03 0.70
CA ASP A 28 -15.43 -5.35 -0.45
C ASP A 28 -14.87 -6.57 -1.22
N VAL A 29 -15.66 -7.09 -2.15
CA VAL A 29 -15.18 -8.07 -3.15
C VAL A 29 -14.55 -7.28 -4.28
N ALA A 30 -13.25 -7.45 -4.49
CA ALA A 30 -12.47 -6.70 -5.46
C ALA A 30 -11.33 -7.55 -6.04
N ASP A 31 -10.67 -7.03 -7.07
CA ASP A 31 -9.42 -7.58 -7.60
C ASP A 31 -8.36 -7.67 -6.47
N PRO A 32 -7.74 -8.86 -6.25
CA PRO A 32 -6.75 -9.05 -5.17
C PRO A 32 -5.53 -8.12 -5.25
N GLY A 33 -5.17 -7.67 -6.46
CA GLY A 33 -4.05 -6.76 -6.69
C GLY A 33 -4.30 -5.39 -6.05
N ARG A 34 -5.56 -5.04 -5.80
CA ARG A 34 -5.94 -3.82 -5.06
C ARG A 34 -5.42 -3.84 -3.63
N ASP A 35 -5.39 -5.00 -2.97
CA ASP A 35 -4.90 -5.09 -1.58
C ASP A 35 -3.38 -4.93 -1.51
N VAL A 36 -2.67 -5.54 -2.46
CA VAL A 36 -1.22 -5.36 -2.61
C VAL A 36 -0.88 -3.91 -2.93
N ALA A 37 -1.63 -3.29 -3.84
CA ALA A 37 -1.47 -1.89 -4.17
C ALA A 37 -1.74 -0.97 -2.97
N ARG A 38 -2.82 -1.22 -2.21
CA ARG A 38 -3.15 -0.46 -0.99
C ARG A 38 -2.04 -0.53 0.03
N PHE A 39 -1.54 -1.72 0.32
CA PHE A 39 -0.47 -1.92 1.30
C PHE A 39 0.81 -1.19 0.87
N THR A 40 1.28 -1.42 -0.35
CA THR A 40 2.53 -0.85 -0.87
C THR A 40 2.48 0.67 -0.97
N ILE A 41 1.41 1.26 -1.50
CA ILE A 41 1.29 2.72 -1.60
C ILE A 41 1.10 3.38 -0.22
N GLN A 42 0.41 2.74 0.72
CA GLN A 42 0.29 3.25 2.08
C GLN A 42 1.66 3.24 2.81
N LEU A 43 2.52 2.24 2.55
CA LEU A 43 3.90 2.25 3.03
C LEU A 43 4.71 3.40 2.42
N ARG A 44 4.63 3.63 1.10
CA ARG A 44 5.33 4.76 0.46
C ARG A 44 4.87 6.11 1.02
N ARG A 45 3.57 6.28 1.23
CA ARG A 45 3.00 7.47 1.87
C ARG A 45 3.54 7.67 3.29
N LEU A 46 3.63 6.59 4.07
CA LEU A 46 4.19 6.63 5.42
C LEU A 46 5.68 6.98 5.39
N ALA A 47 6.45 6.34 4.50
CA ALA A 47 7.86 6.56 4.29
C ALA A 47 8.15 8.03 3.91
N ARG A 48 7.40 8.60 2.95
CA ARG A 48 7.53 10.02 2.61
C ARG A 48 7.20 10.92 3.79
N GLY A 49 6.17 10.58 4.58
CA GLY A 49 5.75 11.39 5.72
C GLY A 49 6.67 11.33 6.94
N ARG A 50 7.40 10.23 7.14
CA ARG A 50 8.22 9.97 8.34
C ARG A 50 9.72 9.96 8.08
N LEU A 51 10.13 9.54 6.88
CA LEU A 51 11.51 9.28 6.49
C LEU A 51 11.96 10.15 5.31
N GLY A 52 11.09 11.02 4.79
CA GLY A 52 11.39 11.94 3.69
C GLY A 52 11.51 11.30 2.30
N SER A 53 11.52 9.97 2.20
CA SER A 53 11.65 9.23 0.93
C SER A 53 10.48 8.28 0.72
N LEU A 54 9.93 8.24 -0.50
CA LEU A 54 8.91 7.25 -0.88
C LEU A 54 9.48 5.82 -0.84
N ARG A 55 10.77 5.66 -1.12
CA ARG A 55 11.43 4.35 -1.30
C ARG A 55 11.92 3.74 0.01
N ALA A 56 11.92 4.48 1.11
CA ALA A 56 12.54 4.05 2.37
C ALA A 56 11.90 2.79 3.00
N LEU A 57 10.69 2.41 2.57
CA LEU A 57 9.98 1.21 3.00
C LEU A 57 9.64 0.26 1.83
N ASP A 58 10.33 0.35 0.70
CA ASP A 58 10.10 -0.57 -0.42
C ASP A 58 10.44 -2.02 -0.04
N GLY A 59 11.51 -2.26 0.73
CA GLY A 59 11.89 -3.61 1.17
C GLY A 59 10.75 -4.38 1.87
N PRO A 60 10.11 -3.83 2.92
CA PRO A 60 8.90 -4.40 3.51
C PRO A 60 7.73 -4.55 2.53
N GLY A 61 7.54 -3.61 1.61
CA GLY A 61 6.51 -3.69 0.56
C GLY A 61 6.74 -4.87 -0.39
N ASP A 62 7.97 -5.07 -0.82
CA ASP A 62 8.35 -6.17 -1.70
C ASP A 62 8.23 -7.52 -0.99
N ALA A 63 8.57 -7.59 0.29
CA ALA A 63 8.40 -8.79 1.12
C ALA A 63 6.91 -9.16 1.24
N PHE A 64 6.04 -8.18 1.47
CA PHE A 64 4.59 -8.39 1.49
C PHE A 64 4.09 -8.91 0.13
N GLN A 65 4.43 -8.22 -0.96
CA GLN A 65 3.99 -8.61 -2.30
C GLN A 65 4.44 -10.03 -2.66
N ARG A 66 5.71 -10.39 -2.43
CA ARG A 66 6.21 -11.75 -2.69
C ARG A 66 5.45 -12.80 -1.91
N THR A 67 5.20 -12.55 -0.62
CA THR A 67 4.48 -13.50 0.26
C THR A 67 3.02 -13.63 -0.16
N TYR A 68 2.38 -12.51 -0.53
CA TYR A 68 0.99 -12.50 -1.00
C TYR A 68 0.84 -13.28 -2.31
N VAL A 69 1.72 -13.03 -3.29
CA VAL A 69 1.75 -13.76 -4.57
C VAL A 69 2.03 -15.24 -4.36
N ALA A 70 2.98 -15.60 -3.50
CA ALA A 70 3.25 -17.01 -3.19
C ALA A 70 2.03 -17.75 -2.61
N ALA A 71 1.16 -17.04 -1.88
CA ALA A 71 -0.05 -17.61 -1.27
C ALA A 71 -1.29 -17.60 -2.18
N ARG A 72 -1.32 -16.77 -3.25
CA ARG A 72 -2.52 -16.51 -4.05
C ARG A 72 -2.35 -16.77 -5.55
N GLY A 73 -1.13 -17.00 -6.02
CA GLY A 73 -0.80 -17.15 -7.45
C GLY A 73 -0.39 -15.82 -8.10
N PRO A 74 0.45 -15.85 -9.15
CA PRO A 74 0.92 -14.64 -9.84
C PRO A 74 -0.20 -13.82 -10.52
N GLU A 75 -1.30 -14.46 -10.90
CA GLU A 75 -2.48 -13.81 -11.49
C GLU A 75 -3.11 -12.77 -10.56
N CYS A 76 -2.92 -12.91 -9.24
CA CYS A 76 -3.50 -12.00 -8.26
C CYS A 76 -2.92 -10.57 -8.32
N VAL A 77 -1.82 -10.36 -9.06
CA VAL A 77 -1.18 -9.06 -9.25
C VAL A 77 -1.15 -8.61 -10.71
N ALA A 78 -1.95 -9.23 -11.59
CA ALA A 78 -1.99 -8.88 -13.01
C ALA A 78 -2.28 -7.38 -13.26
N ASN A 79 -3.15 -6.79 -12.44
CA ASN A 79 -3.54 -5.38 -12.53
C ASN A 79 -2.83 -4.47 -11.51
N LEU A 80 -1.71 -4.91 -10.92
CA LEU A 80 -1.09 -4.24 -9.77
C LEU A 80 -0.69 -2.80 -10.09
N ALA A 81 -0.04 -2.56 -11.23
CA ALA A 81 0.42 -1.21 -11.61
C ALA A 81 -0.76 -0.23 -11.75
N PHE A 82 -1.86 -0.69 -12.36
CA PHE A 82 -3.10 0.08 -12.47
C PHE A 82 -3.64 0.48 -11.09
N TYR A 83 -3.77 -0.47 -10.16
CA TYR A 83 -4.29 -0.17 -8.83
C TYR A 83 -3.34 0.71 -8.01
N GLN A 84 -2.03 0.51 -8.12
CA GLN A 84 -1.04 1.36 -7.45
C GLN A 84 -1.17 2.82 -7.91
N ALA A 85 -1.27 3.05 -9.21
CA ALA A 85 -1.48 4.37 -9.77
C ALA A 85 -2.83 4.99 -9.36
N ALA A 86 -3.91 4.22 -9.41
CA ALA A 86 -5.23 4.68 -8.99
C ALA A 86 -5.25 5.10 -7.51
N ILE A 87 -4.55 4.37 -6.65
CA ILE A 87 -4.47 4.68 -5.21
C ILE A 87 -3.60 5.93 -4.96
N CYS A 88 -2.50 6.11 -5.71
CA CYS A 88 -1.74 7.36 -5.69
C CYS A 88 -2.63 8.58 -6.01
N LEU A 89 -3.46 8.48 -7.04
CA LEU A 89 -4.43 9.52 -7.42
C LEU A 89 -5.47 9.76 -6.30
N GLN A 90 -6.07 8.70 -5.76
CA GLN A 90 -7.04 8.80 -4.66
C GLN A 90 -6.45 9.49 -3.43
N PHE A 91 -5.18 9.25 -3.12
CA PHE A 91 -4.50 9.96 -2.03
C PHE A 91 -4.27 11.44 -2.35
N GLY A 92 -3.86 11.76 -3.57
CA GLY A 92 -3.74 13.13 -4.04
C GLY A 92 -5.06 13.88 -3.90
N GLU A 93 -6.15 13.31 -4.43
CA GLU A 93 -7.51 13.86 -4.33
C GLU A 93 -7.93 14.07 -2.87
N TYR A 94 -7.75 13.06 -2.02
CA TYR A 94 -8.10 13.12 -0.60
C TYR A 94 -7.39 14.27 0.14
N LEU A 95 -6.10 14.46 -0.12
CA LEU A 95 -5.31 15.55 0.48
C LEU A 95 -5.71 16.92 -0.06
N ALA A 96 -6.04 17.02 -1.35
CA ALA A 96 -6.54 18.24 -1.98
C ALA A 96 -7.90 18.64 -1.39
N ARG A 97 -8.84 17.70 -1.29
CA ARG A 97 -10.19 17.94 -0.73
C ARG A 97 -10.17 18.41 0.72
N ARG A 98 -9.19 17.96 1.50
CA ARG A 98 -8.99 18.42 2.88
C ARG A 98 -8.30 19.77 2.99
N GLN A 99 -8.04 20.47 1.87
CA GLN A 99 -7.35 21.76 1.82
C GLN A 99 -6.02 21.72 2.57
N THR A 100 -5.33 20.58 2.51
CA THR A 100 -4.07 20.44 3.25
C THR A 100 -3.00 21.33 2.63
N ARG A 101 -2.17 21.99 3.45
CA ARG A 101 -1.01 22.76 2.97
C ARG A 101 0.14 21.87 2.49
N HIS A 102 -0.07 20.55 2.40
CA HIS A 102 0.96 19.57 2.05
C HIS A 102 1.06 19.36 0.53
N LEU A 103 1.24 20.45 -0.22
CA LEU A 103 1.30 20.41 -1.68
C LEU A 103 2.39 19.45 -2.17
N GLU A 104 3.56 19.45 -1.53
CA GLU A 104 4.66 18.54 -1.85
C GLU A 104 4.27 17.06 -1.72
N LYS A 105 3.38 16.72 -0.78
CA LYS A 105 2.90 15.33 -0.63
C LYS A 105 1.92 14.98 -1.74
N ILE A 106 1.05 15.91 -2.13
CA ILE A 106 0.12 15.72 -3.25
C ILE A 106 0.91 15.48 -4.53
N VAL A 107 1.84 16.38 -4.86
CA VAL A 107 2.69 16.29 -6.05
C VAL A 107 3.48 14.97 -6.06
N ALA A 108 4.16 14.63 -4.95
CA ALA A 108 4.93 13.40 -4.88
C ALA A 108 4.08 12.13 -5.11
N MET A 109 2.83 12.09 -4.64
CA MET A 109 1.94 10.95 -4.89
C MET A 109 1.47 10.91 -6.35
N LEU A 110 1.13 12.06 -6.94
CA LEU A 110 0.71 12.12 -8.34
C LEU A 110 1.83 11.73 -9.30
N ASP A 111 3.03 12.27 -9.08
CA ASP A 111 4.23 11.93 -9.87
C ASP A 111 4.53 10.43 -9.77
N GLU A 112 4.41 9.86 -8.57
CA GLU A 112 4.60 8.43 -8.37
C GLU A 112 3.56 7.60 -9.11
N GLY A 113 2.29 8.02 -9.11
CA GLY A 113 1.23 7.34 -9.86
C GLY A 113 1.47 7.35 -11.36
N LEU A 114 1.85 8.50 -11.92
CA LEU A 114 2.19 8.64 -13.34
C LEU A 114 3.40 7.80 -13.74
N ARG A 115 4.44 7.78 -12.90
CA ARG A 115 5.63 6.95 -13.13
C ARG A 115 5.29 5.46 -13.15
N ILE A 116 4.41 4.99 -12.27
CA ILE A 116 3.97 3.59 -12.25
C ILE A 116 3.19 3.23 -13.51
N LEU A 117 2.28 4.11 -13.97
CA LEU A 117 1.54 3.88 -15.22
C LEU A 117 2.48 3.78 -16.42
N ALA A 118 3.47 4.67 -16.50
CA ALA A 118 4.45 4.65 -17.59
C ALA A 118 5.26 3.35 -17.62
N GLN A 119 5.55 2.75 -16.47
CA GLN A 119 6.33 1.50 -16.37
C GLN A 119 5.49 0.23 -16.55
N GLY A 120 4.18 0.31 -16.36
CA GLY A 120 3.26 -0.83 -16.55
C GLY A 120 2.66 -0.92 -17.95
N ALA A 121 3.04 -0.02 -18.86
CA ALA A 121 2.58 0.02 -20.25
C ALA A 121 3.51 -0.74 -21.22
N ASP A 122 4.64 -1.25 -20.71
CA ASP A 122 5.62 -2.09 -21.41
C ASP A 122 5.40 -3.58 -21.06
#